data_AF-A0A925I9V0-F1
#
_entry.id   AF-A0A925I9V0-F1
#
_cell.length_a   1.000
_cell.length_b   1.000
_cell.length_c   1.000
_cell.angle_alpha   90.00
_cell.angle_beta   90.00
_cell.angle_gamma   90.00
#
_symmetry.space_group_name_H-M   'P 1'
#
loop_
_entity.id
_entity.type
_entity.pdbx_description
1 polymer ?
#
loop_
_entity_poly.entity_id
_entity_poly.type
_entity_poly.pdbx_seq_one_letter_code
_entity_poly.pdbx_strand_id
1 'polypeptide(L)'
;MLEFFSSLHPGLAFVLFFIENLFIIFGVIFIGGFLQGKQKRFSLRDITAKEMLVAVASLSFNTLVTFAGLYLYEKGFIKFRPGFDYTVLTDFLILFFAMDLLMYFLHFVLHKLPFVYKIVHGLHHQYTNPKPIDLFVLSPFEVLSFGGLWLILLFAYGPNFYASMLYLIANVLFGMLGHLSHEPFPKWWTKTPGVNLISTSTFHWQHHQNVHVNFGFYTLVWDRIFGTLAKDYNEKFEELRK
;
A
#
# COMPACT_ATOMS: atom_id res chain seq x y z
N MET A 1 22.32 -9.53 2.54
CA MET A 1 21.58 -8.30 2.92
C MET A 1 21.02 -8.44 4.34
N LEU A 2 20.15 -9.41 4.63
CA LEU A 2 19.59 -9.60 5.98
C LEU A 2 20.68 -9.82 7.04
N GLU A 3 21.65 -10.69 6.77
CA GLU A 3 22.80 -10.91 7.67
C GLU A 3 23.62 -9.64 7.93
N PHE A 4 23.74 -8.76 6.93
CA PHE A 4 24.40 -7.47 7.11
C PHE A 4 23.62 -6.63 8.12
N PHE A 5 22.30 -6.47 7.95
CA PHE A 5 21.49 -5.70 8.90
C PHE A 5 21.46 -6.31 10.31
N SER A 6 21.42 -7.65 10.42
CA SER A 6 21.50 -8.35 11.71
C SER A 6 22.86 -8.22 12.40
N SER A 7 23.93 -7.92 11.65
CA SER A 7 25.26 -7.66 12.22
C SER A 7 25.43 -6.24 12.75
N LEU A 8 24.53 -5.31 12.39
CA LEU A 8 24.62 -3.92 12.81
C LEU A 8 24.14 -3.73 14.25
N HIS A 9 24.63 -2.66 14.90
CA HIS A 9 24.03 -2.20 16.15
C HIS A 9 22.53 -1.86 15.91
N PRO A 10 21.60 -2.29 16.79
CA PRO A 10 20.16 -2.09 16.61
C PRO A 10 19.76 -0.64 16.26
N GLY A 11 20.37 0.33 16.95
CA GLY A 11 20.11 1.75 16.69
C GLY A 11 20.55 2.21 15.29
N LEU A 12 21.63 1.63 14.75
CA LEU A 12 22.09 1.95 13.40
C LEU A 12 21.17 1.31 12.35
N ALA A 13 20.77 0.05 12.53
CA ALA A 13 19.81 -0.60 11.64
C ALA A 13 18.48 0.17 11.57
N PHE A 14 17.97 0.63 12.73
CA PHE A 14 16.76 1.45 12.80
C PHE A 14 16.91 2.76 12.01
N VAL A 15 18.02 3.48 12.17
CA VAL A 15 18.28 4.73 11.42
C VAL A 15 18.34 4.47 9.92
N LEU A 16 18.98 3.38 9.47
CA LEU A 16 19.04 3.04 8.05
C LEU A 16 17.66 2.73 7.47
N PHE A 17 16.83 1.95 8.17
CA PHE A 17 15.45 1.68 7.76
C PHE A 17 14.59 2.95 7.73
N PHE A 18 14.79 3.86 8.68
CA PHE A 18 14.11 5.15 8.66
C PHE A 18 14.51 6.00 7.45
N ILE A 19 15.79 6.03 7.11
CA ILE A 19 16.31 6.73 5.93
C ILE A 19 15.77 6.10 4.63
N GLU A 20 15.72 4.77 4.54
CA GLU A 20 15.10 4.06 3.41
C GLU A 20 13.63 4.46 3.24
N ASN A 21 12.87 4.47 4.34
CA ASN A 21 11.48 4.90 4.35
C ASN A 21 11.32 6.38 3.91
N LEU A 22 12.26 7.26 4.27
CA LEU A 22 12.30 8.64 3.78
C LEU A 22 12.50 8.68 2.26
N PHE A 23 13.43 7.89 1.71
CA PHE A 23 13.62 7.82 0.26
C PHE A 23 12.36 7.32 -0.46
N ILE A 24 11.65 6.35 0.12
CA ILE A 24 10.40 5.83 -0.45
C ILE A 24 9.32 6.94 -0.51
N ILE A 25 9.07 7.66 0.58
CA ILE A 25 8.05 8.73 0.57
C ILE A 25 8.39 9.85 -0.41
N PHE A 26 9.66 10.29 -0.46
CA PHE A 26 10.08 11.30 -1.42
C PHE A 26 9.98 10.80 -2.86
N GLY A 27 10.33 9.52 -3.10
CA GLY A 27 10.17 8.87 -4.39
C GLY A 27 8.71 8.83 -4.84
N VAL A 28 7.79 8.43 -3.96
CA VAL A 28 6.34 8.41 -4.23
C VAL A 28 5.80 9.81 -4.53
N ILE A 29 6.18 10.82 -3.73
CA ILE A 29 5.76 12.20 -3.95
C ILE A 29 6.29 12.71 -5.30
N PHE A 30 7.55 12.46 -5.62
CA PHE A 30 8.18 12.91 -6.86
C PHE A 30 7.59 12.21 -8.09
N ILE A 31 7.51 10.87 -8.08
CA ILE A 31 7.00 10.08 -9.20
C ILE A 31 5.50 10.33 -9.37
N GLY A 32 4.72 10.26 -8.29
CA GLY A 32 3.29 10.57 -8.31
C GLY A 32 3.02 12.00 -8.76
N GLY A 33 3.86 12.95 -8.37
CA GLY A 33 3.81 14.33 -8.85
C GLY A 33 4.13 14.45 -10.33
N PHE A 34 5.13 13.73 -10.84
CA PHE A 34 5.45 13.68 -12.26
C PHE A 34 4.32 13.07 -13.11
N LEU A 35 3.71 11.98 -12.63
CA LEU A 35 2.58 11.31 -13.31
C LEU A 35 1.34 12.22 -13.40
N GLN A 36 1.10 13.06 -12.39
CA GLN A 36 -0.03 14.00 -12.37
C GLN A 36 0.30 15.38 -12.95
N GLY A 37 1.57 15.76 -12.99
CA GLY A 37 2.03 17.10 -13.40
C GLY A 37 1.67 17.45 -14.85
N LYS A 38 1.54 16.44 -15.73
CA LYS A 38 1.05 16.62 -17.10
C LYS A 38 -0.38 17.17 -17.16
N GLN A 39 -1.19 16.88 -16.13
CA GLN A 39 -2.60 17.29 -16.03
C GLN A 39 -2.81 18.51 -15.12
N LYS A 40 -1.74 19.08 -14.55
CA LYS A 40 -1.79 20.20 -13.57
C LYS A 40 -2.73 19.96 -12.37
N ARG A 41 -3.01 18.69 -12.02
CA ARG A 41 -3.91 18.33 -10.90
C ARG A 41 -3.24 18.27 -9.54
N PHE A 42 -1.92 18.34 -9.50
CA PHE A 42 -1.15 18.28 -8.27
C PHE A 42 0.12 19.13 -8.38
N SER A 43 0.42 19.86 -7.31
CA SER A 43 1.66 20.57 -7.07
C SER A 43 2.21 20.17 -5.71
N LEU A 44 3.55 20.15 -5.58
CA LEU A 44 4.20 19.93 -4.28
C LEU A 44 3.78 20.96 -3.23
N ARG A 45 3.32 22.15 -3.65
CA ARG A 45 2.80 23.20 -2.77
C ARG A 45 1.46 22.83 -2.13
N ASP A 46 0.77 21.83 -2.65
CA ASP A 46 -0.51 21.37 -2.13
C ASP A 46 -0.32 20.45 -0.90
N ILE A 47 0.93 20.07 -0.58
CA ILE A 47 1.26 19.32 0.63
C ILE A 47 1.40 20.29 1.81
N THR A 48 0.54 20.14 2.79
CA THR A 48 0.54 20.91 4.03
C THR A 48 1.62 20.41 5.00
N ALA A 49 2.08 21.28 5.90
CA ALA A 49 3.01 20.90 6.97
C ALA A 49 2.44 19.80 7.88
N LYS A 50 1.12 19.78 8.09
CA LYS A 50 0.43 18.75 8.88
C LYS A 50 0.52 17.38 8.21
N GLU A 51 0.23 17.30 6.91
CA GLU A 51 0.34 16.05 6.15
C GLU A 51 1.77 15.52 6.15
N MET A 52 2.76 16.39 5.92
CA MET A 52 4.17 16.02 6.00
C MET A 52 4.55 15.49 7.39
N LEU A 53 4.10 16.16 8.46
CA LEU A 53 4.38 15.73 9.83
C LEU A 53 3.76 14.35 10.13
N VAL A 54 2.49 14.13 9.75
CA VAL A 54 1.82 12.84 9.96
C VAL A 54 2.48 11.75 9.12
N ALA A 55 2.86 12.06 7.88
CA ALA A 55 3.53 11.11 7.01
C ALA A 55 4.89 10.68 7.57
N VAL A 56 5.71 11.63 8.02
CA VAL A 56 6.99 11.36 8.70
C VAL A 56 6.77 10.61 10.01
N ALA A 57 5.72 10.93 10.78
CA ALA A 57 5.40 10.18 12.00
C ALA A 57 5.00 8.73 11.69
N SER A 58 4.27 8.49 10.60
CA SER A 58 3.92 7.15 10.13
C SER A 58 5.14 6.33 9.73
N LEU A 59 6.21 6.98 9.23
CA LEU A 59 7.48 6.30 8.94
C LEU A 59 8.10 5.66 10.18
N SER A 60 7.96 6.28 11.35
CA SER A 60 8.45 5.68 12.60
C SER A 60 7.77 4.35 12.87
N PHE A 61 6.46 4.24 12.63
CA PHE A 61 5.71 2.99 12.79
C PHE A 61 6.04 1.96 11.70
N ASN A 62 6.22 2.39 10.45
CA ASN A 62 6.72 1.49 9.38
C ASN A 62 8.12 0.95 9.72
N THR A 63 9.01 1.81 10.23
CA THR A 63 10.35 1.43 10.67
C THR A 63 10.29 0.43 11.81
N LEU A 64 9.36 0.61 12.76
CA LEU A 64 9.12 -0.36 13.83
C LEU A 64 8.63 -1.71 13.31
N VAL A 65 7.77 -1.73 12.28
CA VAL A 65 7.33 -2.98 11.63
C VAL A 65 8.51 -3.69 10.95
N THR A 66 9.33 -2.96 10.18
CA THR A 66 10.54 -3.52 9.55
C THR A 66 11.52 -4.06 10.59
N PHE A 67 11.73 -3.31 11.67
CA PHE A 67 12.60 -3.71 12.76
C PHE A 67 12.07 -4.95 13.50
N ALA A 68 10.76 -5.02 13.74
CA ALA A 68 10.12 -6.22 14.30
C ALA A 68 10.29 -7.43 13.37
N GLY A 69 10.18 -7.23 12.05
CA GLY A 69 10.45 -8.27 11.06
C GLY A 69 11.89 -8.79 11.12
N LEU A 70 12.88 -7.88 11.21
CA LEU A 70 14.28 -8.25 11.38
C LEU A 70 14.51 -9.02 12.68
N TYR A 71 13.94 -8.56 13.80
CA TYR A 71 14.02 -9.23 15.08
C TYR A 71 13.41 -10.64 15.05
N LEU A 72 12.24 -10.80 14.43
CA LEU A 72 11.59 -12.10 14.26
C LEU A 72 12.40 -13.03 13.35
N TYR A 73 13.08 -12.49 12.35
CA TYR A 73 14.02 -13.23 11.50
C TYR A 73 15.24 -13.73 12.30
N GLU A 74 15.86 -12.87 13.11
CA GLU A 74 17.00 -13.24 13.97
C GLU A 74 16.65 -14.32 14.98
N LYS A 75 15.42 -14.32 15.49
CA LYS A 75 14.90 -15.37 16.38
C LYS A 75 14.48 -16.65 15.64
N GLY A 76 14.55 -16.67 14.31
CA GLY A 76 14.20 -17.82 13.48
C GLY A 76 12.70 -18.06 13.33
N PHE A 77 11.86 -17.11 13.76
CA PHE A 77 10.41 -17.17 13.57
C PHE A 77 10.02 -16.84 12.13
N ILE A 78 10.62 -15.80 11.55
CA ILE A 78 10.51 -15.51 10.11
C ILE A 78 11.71 -16.13 9.39
N LYS A 79 11.47 -16.79 8.27
CA LYS A 79 12.52 -17.39 7.44
C LYS A 79 12.38 -16.90 6.02
N PHE A 80 13.50 -16.62 5.38
CA PHE A 80 13.54 -16.29 3.96
C PHE A 80 14.32 -17.36 3.21
N ARG A 81 13.74 -17.88 2.13
CA ARG A 81 14.46 -18.74 1.20
C ARG A 81 15.41 -17.87 0.36
N PRO A 82 16.72 -18.19 0.30
CA PRO A 82 17.66 -17.47 -0.56
C PRO A 82 17.54 -17.94 -2.02
N GLY A 83 18.22 -17.25 -2.94
CA GLY A 83 18.35 -17.66 -4.33
C GLY A 83 17.40 -16.95 -5.29
N PHE A 84 17.85 -16.77 -6.54
CA PHE A 84 17.07 -16.15 -7.61
C PHE A 84 16.66 -17.22 -8.62
N ASP A 85 15.53 -17.86 -8.38
CA ASP A 85 15.00 -18.95 -9.19
C ASP A 85 13.48 -18.80 -9.42
N TYR A 86 12.83 -19.83 -9.95
CA TYR A 86 11.39 -19.79 -10.26
C TYR A 86 10.52 -19.50 -9.02
N THR A 87 11.01 -19.78 -7.80
CA THR A 87 10.29 -19.49 -6.56
C THR A 87 10.09 -18.00 -6.34
N VAL A 88 10.92 -17.14 -6.95
CA VAL A 88 10.77 -15.68 -6.88
C VAL A 88 9.41 -15.25 -7.43
N LEU A 89 9.04 -15.76 -8.61
CA LEU A 89 7.77 -15.41 -9.25
C LEU A 89 6.59 -16.07 -8.53
N THR A 90 6.69 -17.35 -8.17
CA THR A 90 5.58 -18.05 -7.51
C THR A 90 5.30 -17.47 -6.14
N ASP A 91 6.33 -17.20 -5.34
CA ASP A 91 6.19 -16.61 -4.01
C ASP A 91 5.70 -15.17 -4.12
N PHE A 92 6.14 -14.40 -5.12
CA PHE A 92 5.62 -13.05 -5.35
C PHE A 92 4.11 -13.07 -5.59
N LEU A 93 3.63 -13.96 -6.47
CA LEU A 93 2.20 -14.09 -6.75
C LEU A 93 1.42 -14.53 -5.51
N ILE A 94 1.96 -15.48 -4.72
CA ILE A 94 1.35 -15.90 -3.45
C ILE A 94 1.26 -14.73 -2.47
N LEU A 95 2.34 -14.00 -2.26
CA LEU A 95 2.37 -12.84 -1.37
C LEU A 95 1.39 -11.76 -1.86
N PHE A 96 1.39 -11.46 -3.15
CA PHE A 96 0.52 -10.47 -3.77
C PHE A 96 -0.96 -10.78 -3.54
N PHE A 97 -1.42 -11.99 -3.90
CA PHE A 97 -2.84 -12.35 -3.76
C PHE A 97 -3.24 -12.60 -2.30
N ALA A 98 -2.34 -13.14 -1.46
CA ALA A 98 -2.62 -13.32 -0.04
C ALA A 98 -2.76 -11.97 0.66
N MET A 99 -1.85 -11.02 0.40
CA MET A 99 -1.97 -9.67 0.95
C MET A 99 -3.18 -8.93 0.41
N ASP A 100 -3.51 -9.05 -0.89
CA ASP A 100 -4.73 -8.46 -1.45
C ASP A 100 -5.99 -8.90 -0.69
N LEU A 101 -6.10 -10.21 -0.43
CA LEU A 101 -7.22 -10.80 0.31
C LEU A 101 -7.26 -10.35 1.77
N LEU A 102 -6.11 -10.39 2.45
CA LEU A 102 -6.01 -9.98 3.86
C LEU A 102 -6.32 -8.49 4.02
N MET A 103 -5.83 -7.66 3.12
CA MET A 103 -6.12 -6.22 3.11
C MET A 103 -7.59 -5.96 2.80
N TYR A 104 -8.20 -6.66 1.83
CA TYR A 104 -9.63 -6.55 1.56
C TYR A 104 -10.46 -6.78 2.83
N PHE A 105 -10.20 -7.86 3.58
CA PHE A 105 -10.95 -8.16 4.79
C PHE A 105 -10.66 -7.18 5.92
N LEU A 106 -9.39 -6.82 6.15
CA LEU A 106 -9.06 -5.82 7.15
C LEU A 106 -9.77 -4.51 6.83
N HIS A 107 -9.66 -4.03 5.60
CA HIS A 107 -10.26 -2.79 5.14
C HIS A 107 -11.80 -2.80 5.26
N PHE A 108 -12.44 -3.90 4.86
CA PHE A 108 -13.86 -4.10 5.06
C PHE A 108 -14.25 -4.02 6.55
N VAL A 109 -13.54 -4.74 7.43
CA VAL A 109 -13.82 -4.74 8.88
C VAL A 109 -13.63 -3.36 9.49
N LEU A 110 -12.57 -2.64 9.10
CA LEU A 110 -12.30 -1.28 9.54
C LEU A 110 -13.50 -0.37 9.27
N HIS A 111 -14.09 -0.45 8.08
CA HIS A 111 -15.27 0.35 7.69
C HIS A 111 -16.60 -0.15 8.26
N LYS A 112 -16.71 -1.43 8.60
CA LYS A 112 -17.94 -1.99 9.19
C LYS A 112 -18.07 -1.71 10.69
N LEU A 113 -16.98 -1.43 11.39
CA LEU A 113 -16.98 -1.17 12.83
C LEU A 113 -16.71 0.31 13.11
N PRO A 114 -17.74 1.15 13.39
CA PRO A 114 -17.60 2.61 13.44
C PRO A 114 -16.53 3.13 14.42
N PHE A 115 -16.39 2.46 15.57
CA PHE A 115 -15.37 2.81 16.55
C PHE A 115 -13.95 2.50 16.04
N VAL A 116 -13.77 1.34 15.39
CA VAL A 116 -12.49 0.92 14.83
C VAL A 116 -12.13 1.82 13.65
N TYR A 117 -13.08 2.09 12.74
CA TYR A 117 -12.93 3.07 11.67
C TYR A 117 -12.37 4.38 12.19
N LYS A 118 -13.03 5.00 13.18
CA LYS A 118 -12.66 6.33 13.69
C LYS A 118 -11.22 6.40 14.21
N ILE A 119 -10.75 5.34 14.86
CA ILE A 119 -9.43 5.29 15.48
C ILE A 119 -8.34 4.92 14.47
N VAL A 120 -8.64 3.94 13.62
CA VAL A 120 -7.64 3.33 12.75
C VAL A 120 -7.60 4.05 11.40
N HIS A 121 -8.72 4.17 10.70
CA HIS A 121 -8.74 4.55 9.29
C HIS A 121 -9.39 5.92 9.01
N GLY A 122 -10.05 6.49 10.01
CA GLY A 122 -10.79 7.74 9.86
C GLY A 122 -9.89 8.96 9.59
N LEU A 123 -8.62 8.92 9.98
CA LEU A 123 -7.63 9.95 9.61
C LEU A 123 -7.36 9.94 8.11
N HIS A 124 -7.16 8.75 7.54
CA HIS A 124 -6.90 8.56 6.12
C HIS A 124 -8.06 9.09 5.26
N HIS A 125 -9.30 8.85 5.68
CA HIS A 125 -10.51 9.32 5.00
C HIS A 125 -10.83 10.81 5.15
N GLN A 126 -10.04 11.59 5.91
CA GLN A 126 -10.18 13.05 5.89
C GLN A 126 -9.76 13.65 4.54
N TYR A 127 -8.98 12.90 3.75
CA TYR A 127 -8.41 13.31 2.47
C TYR A 127 -9.25 12.78 1.31
N THR A 128 -10.45 13.35 1.14
CA THR A 128 -11.44 12.88 0.15
C THR A 128 -10.97 12.97 -1.30
N ASN A 129 -9.98 13.80 -1.61
CA ASN A 129 -9.31 13.80 -2.91
C ASN A 129 -7.83 13.40 -2.75
N PRO A 130 -7.53 12.09 -2.76
CA PRO A 130 -6.20 11.59 -2.50
C PRO A 130 -5.13 12.18 -3.43
N LYS A 131 -3.97 12.43 -2.84
CA LYS A 131 -2.71 12.80 -3.50
C LYS A 131 -1.60 11.85 -3.01
N PRO A 132 -0.44 11.77 -3.70
CA PRO A 132 0.56 10.73 -3.44
C PRO A 132 1.06 10.64 -1.99
N ILE A 133 1.10 11.76 -1.25
CA ILE A 133 1.51 11.76 0.15
C ILE A 133 0.51 11.04 1.06
N ASP A 134 -0.78 11.00 0.70
CA ASP A 134 -1.85 10.47 1.54
C ASP A 134 -1.72 8.95 1.74
N LEU A 135 -0.96 8.26 0.87
CA LEU A 135 -0.48 6.90 1.08
C LEU A 135 0.21 6.72 2.45
N PHE A 136 0.86 7.76 2.95
CA PHE A 136 1.60 7.76 4.21
C PHE A 136 0.91 8.56 5.31
N VAL A 137 -0.21 9.23 5.03
CA VAL A 137 -0.98 9.98 6.02
C VAL A 137 -1.97 9.03 6.70
N LEU A 138 -1.41 8.17 7.55
CA LEU A 138 -2.12 7.08 8.21
C LEU A 138 -2.11 7.28 9.73
N SER A 139 -3.04 6.64 10.44
CA SER A 139 -2.91 6.56 11.90
C SER A 139 -1.83 5.53 12.27
N PRO A 140 -1.22 5.64 13.47
CA PRO A 140 -0.32 4.61 13.97
C PRO A 140 -0.92 3.20 13.95
N PHE A 141 -2.21 3.07 14.31
CA PHE A 141 -2.89 1.78 14.35
C PHE A 141 -3.09 1.20 12.96
N GLU A 142 -3.28 2.05 11.96
CA GLU A 142 -3.42 1.60 10.58
C GLU A 142 -2.11 1.06 10.03
N VAL A 143 -1.01 1.79 10.23
CA VAL A 143 0.34 1.34 9.87
C VAL A 143 0.65 -0.01 10.52
N LEU A 144 0.37 -0.14 11.82
CA LEU A 144 0.59 -1.38 12.57
C LEU A 144 -0.33 -2.52 12.12
N SER A 145 -1.57 -2.23 11.70
CA SER A 145 -2.50 -3.27 11.25
C SER A 145 -2.06 -3.87 9.92
N PHE A 146 -1.74 -3.03 8.92
CA PHE A 146 -1.23 -3.50 7.63
C PHE A 146 0.16 -4.12 7.75
N GLY A 147 1.05 -3.51 8.52
CA GLY A 147 2.37 -4.08 8.83
C GLY A 147 2.28 -5.41 9.58
N GLY A 148 1.29 -5.57 10.46
CA GLY A 148 0.99 -6.81 11.16
C GLY A 148 0.58 -7.94 10.22
N LEU A 149 -0.29 -7.66 9.24
CA LEU A 149 -0.64 -8.63 8.20
C LEU A 149 0.59 -9.13 7.44
N TRP A 150 1.50 -8.20 7.09
CA TRP A 150 2.75 -8.54 6.43
C TRP A 150 3.63 -9.47 7.28
N LEU A 151 3.82 -9.15 8.57
CA LEU A 151 4.62 -9.99 9.46
C LEU A 151 3.98 -11.37 9.70
N ILE A 152 2.65 -11.44 9.84
CA ILE A 152 1.91 -12.71 9.97
C ILE A 152 2.14 -13.59 8.74
N LEU A 153 2.06 -13.00 7.54
CA LEU A 153 2.24 -13.74 6.30
C LEU A 153 3.68 -14.24 6.15
N LEU A 154 4.67 -13.42 6.47
CA LEU A 154 6.09 -13.80 6.47
C LEU A 154 6.37 -14.95 7.45
N PHE A 155 5.80 -14.87 8.65
CA PHE A 155 5.91 -15.92 9.67
C PHE A 155 5.29 -17.25 9.20
N ALA A 156 4.10 -17.18 8.59
CA ALA A 156 3.36 -18.37 8.18
C ALA A 156 3.96 -19.06 6.93
N TYR A 157 4.46 -18.29 5.97
CA TYR A 157 4.80 -18.81 4.64
C TYR A 157 6.30 -19.01 4.39
N GLY A 158 7.15 -18.18 5.01
CA GLY A 158 8.60 -18.19 4.79
C GLY A 158 9.03 -18.04 3.32
N PRO A 159 8.67 -16.93 2.64
CA PRO A 159 8.87 -16.75 1.20
C PRO A 159 10.33 -16.63 0.79
N ASN A 160 10.57 -16.69 -0.53
CA ASN A 160 11.80 -16.22 -1.13
C ASN A 160 12.08 -14.74 -0.79
N PHE A 161 13.33 -14.43 -0.48
CA PHE A 161 13.76 -13.08 -0.14
C PHE A 161 13.48 -12.07 -1.27
N TYR A 162 13.84 -12.39 -2.52
CA TYR A 162 13.64 -11.51 -3.66
C TYR A 162 12.16 -11.38 -4.03
N ALA A 163 11.35 -12.41 -3.82
CA ALA A 163 9.89 -12.32 -3.95
C ALA A 163 9.30 -11.30 -2.98
N SER A 164 9.80 -11.29 -1.74
CA SER A 164 9.37 -10.33 -0.71
C SER A 164 9.74 -8.90 -1.08
N MET A 165 10.96 -8.68 -1.61
CA MET A 165 11.36 -7.37 -2.13
C MET A 165 10.48 -6.93 -3.31
N LEU A 166 10.22 -7.82 -4.26
CA LEU A 166 9.36 -7.53 -5.42
C LEU A 166 7.94 -7.20 -4.97
N TYR A 167 7.41 -7.92 -3.99
CA TYR A 167 6.11 -7.63 -3.38
C TYR A 167 6.10 -6.25 -2.72
N LEU A 168 7.10 -5.88 -1.92
CA LEU A 168 7.15 -4.56 -1.28
C LEU A 168 7.23 -3.42 -2.30
N ILE A 169 7.98 -3.61 -3.39
CA ILE A 169 8.01 -2.66 -4.52
C ILE A 169 6.62 -2.55 -5.15
N ALA A 170 5.97 -3.67 -5.47
CA ALA A 170 4.62 -3.68 -6.02
C ALA A 170 3.63 -3.01 -5.07
N ASN A 171 3.73 -3.26 -3.77
CA ASN A 171 2.87 -2.66 -2.75
C ASN A 171 2.94 -1.14 -2.76
N VAL A 172 4.16 -0.57 -2.78
CA VAL A 172 4.38 0.88 -2.86
C VAL A 172 3.88 1.44 -4.20
N LEU A 173 4.12 0.74 -5.30
CA LEU A 173 3.66 1.17 -6.63
C LEU A 173 2.14 1.22 -6.72
N PHE A 174 1.44 0.17 -6.27
CA PHE A 174 -0.02 0.15 -6.23
C PHE A 174 -0.58 1.19 -5.26
N GLY A 175 0.04 1.34 -4.09
CA GLY A 175 -0.31 2.39 -3.14
C GLY A 175 -0.21 3.79 -3.76
N MET A 176 0.91 4.10 -4.42
CA MET A 176 1.08 5.38 -5.11
C MET A 176 0.04 5.57 -6.22
N LEU A 177 -0.16 4.56 -7.08
CA LEU A 177 -1.11 4.63 -8.18
C LEU A 177 -2.54 4.81 -7.67
N GLY A 178 -2.93 4.13 -6.59
CA GLY A 178 -4.25 4.28 -5.96
C GLY A 178 -4.52 5.69 -5.42
N HIS A 179 -3.48 6.45 -5.04
CA HIS A 179 -3.59 7.78 -4.45
C HIS A 179 -3.29 8.92 -5.43
N LEU A 180 -3.38 8.68 -6.73
CA LEU A 180 -3.34 9.75 -7.71
C LEU A 180 -4.73 10.40 -7.83
N SER A 181 -4.77 11.73 -7.95
CA SER A 181 -6.00 12.50 -8.19
C SER A 181 -6.48 12.48 -9.65
N HIS A 182 -5.85 11.63 -10.47
CA HIS A 182 -6.13 11.42 -11.88
C HIS A 182 -5.96 9.95 -12.20
N GLU A 183 -6.74 9.46 -13.17
CA GLU A 183 -6.62 8.11 -13.68
C GLU A 183 -5.57 8.03 -14.79
N PRO A 184 -4.37 7.47 -14.53
CA PRO A 184 -3.31 7.38 -15.54
C PRO A 184 -3.56 6.28 -16.56
N PHE A 185 -4.46 5.31 -16.28
CA PHE A 185 -4.65 4.16 -17.15
C PHE A 185 -5.46 4.52 -18.41
N PRO A 186 -5.15 3.88 -19.55
CA PRO A 186 -5.82 4.16 -20.81
C PRO A 186 -7.26 3.64 -20.83
N LYS A 187 -8.08 4.19 -21.74
CA LYS A 187 -9.50 3.88 -21.91
C LYS A 187 -9.84 2.38 -22.03
N TRP A 188 -8.93 1.57 -22.56
CA TRP A 188 -9.14 0.15 -22.75
C TRP A 188 -8.96 -0.68 -21.47
N TRP A 189 -8.39 -0.11 -20.40
CA TRP A 189 -8.06 -0.83 -19.16
C TRP A 189 -9.28 -1.54 -18.55
N THR A 190 -10.39 -0.83 -18.38
CA THR A 190 -11.64 -1.37 -17.83
C THR A 190 -12.39 -2.30 -18.79
N LYS A 191 -12.00 -2.31 -20.08
CA LYS A 191 -12.65 -3.08 -21.16
C LYS A 191 -11.95 -4.39 -21.46
N THR A 192 -10.66 -4.50 -21.16
CA THR A 192 -9.86 -5.69 -21.45
C THR A 192 -10.05 -6.76 -20.35
N PRO A 193 -10.55 -7.96 -20.66
CA PRO A 193 -10.68 -9.04 -19.68
C PRO A 193 -9.35 -9.38 -19.01
N GLY A 194 -9.37 -9.65 -17.71
CA GLY A 194 -8.17 -9.92 -16.92
C GLY A 194 -7.47 -8.64 -16.45
N VAL A 195 -7.18 -7.70 -17.37
CA VAL A 195 -6.63 -6.38 -17.00
C VAL A 195 -7.63 -5.58 -16.17
N ASN A 196 -8.92 -5.68 -16.50
CA ASN A 196 -9.99 -5.01 -15.76
C ASN A 196 -10.21 -5.54 -14.33
N LEU A 197 -9.39 -6.49 -13.87
CA LEU A 197 -9.33 -6.93 -12.49
C LEU A 197 -8.28 -6.17 -11.68
N ILE A 198 -7.36 -5.45 -12.32
CA ILE A 198 -6.32 -4.67 -11.63
C ILE A 198 -6.90 -3.35 -11.17
N SER A 199 -6.69 -3.01 -9.88
CA SER A 199 -7.17 -1.77 -9.27
C SER A 199 -6.54 -0.53 -9.91
N THR A 200 -7.24 0.60 -9.79
CA THR A 200 -6.81 1.86 -10.38
C THR A 200 -6.97 3.04 -9.43
N SER A 201 -6.44 4.20 -9.82
CA SER A 201 -6.62 5.45 -9.07
C SER A 201 -8.09 5.76 -8.87
N THR A 202 -8.92 5.57 -9.90
CA THR A 202 -10.37 5.74 -9.81
C THR A 202 -10.99 4.83 -8.75
N PHE A 203 -10.57 3.57 -8.69
CA PHE A 203 -11.15 2.59 -7.78
C PHE A 203 -11.03 3.05 -6.31
N HIS A 204 -9.83 3.48 -5.93
CA HIS A 204 -9.55 3.94 -4.58
C HIS A 204 -10.07 5.38 -4.33
N TRP A 205 -9.97 6.28 -5.31
CA TRP A 205 -10.60 7.60 -5.23
C TRP A 205 -12.10 7.49 -4.96
N GLN A 206 -12.80 6.59 -5.66
CA GLN A 206 -14.23 6.36 -5.47
C GLN A 206 -14.55 5.77 -4.09
N HIS A 207 -13.66 4.94 -3.54
CA HIS A 207 -13.77 4.46 -2.16
C HIS A 207 -13.72 5.63 -1.14
N HIS A 208 -12.83 6.60 -1.36
CA HIS A 208 -12.79 7.82 -0.54
C HIS A 208 -14.06 8.67 -0.64
N GLN A 209 -14.78 8.62 -1.77
CA GLN A 209 -16.09 9.26 -1.92
C GLN A 209 -17.22 8.47 -1.25
N ASN A 210 -17.12 7.14 -1.24
CA ASN A 210 -18.11 6.23 -0.70
C ASN A 210 -17.44 5.06 0.02
N VAL A 211 -17.36 5.18 1.35
CA VAL A 211 -16.70 4.22 2.26
C VAL A 211 -17.38 2.83 2.33
N HIS A 212 -18.45 2.59 1.58
CA HIS A 212 -19.19 1.33 1.57
C HIS A 212 -18.86 0.40 0.40
N VAL A 213 -18.00 0.82 -0.52
CA VAL A 213 -17.64 0.09 -1.74
C VAL A 213 -16.13 0.06 -1.95
N ASN A 214 -15.64 -0.81 -2.83
CA ASN A 214 -14.25 -0.83 -3.31
C ASN A 214 -13.20 -1.03 -2.18
N PHE A 215 -13.24 -2.17 -1.48
CA PHE A 215 -12.35 -2.46 -0.36
C PHE A 215 -11.02 -3.09 -0.76
N GLY A 216 -10.89 -3.64 -1.96
CA GLY A 216 -9.64 -4.23 -2.47
C GLY A 216 -8.51 -3.21 -2.57
N PHE A 217 -7.28 -3.71 -2.76
CA PHE A 217 -6.11 -2.83 -2.85
C PHE A 217 -5.37 -2.99 -4.17
N TYR A 218 -4.97 -4.21 -4.55
CA TYR A 218 -4.33 -4.48 -5.84
C TYR A 218 -5.31 -4.92 -6.93
N THR A 219 -6.40 -5.57 -6.54
CA THR A 219 -7.38 -6.11 -7.48
C THR A 219 -8.82 -5.81 -7.08
N LEU A 220 -9.71 -5.89 -8.07
CA LEU A 220 -11.18 -5.84 -7.92
C LEU A 220 -11.77 -7.24 -7.69
N VAL A 221 -10.94 -8.29 -7.61
CA VAL A 221 -11.40 -9.69 -7.59
C VAL A 221 -12.33 -9.92 -6.40
N TRP A 222 -11.90 -9.51 -5.20
CA TRP A 222 -12.65 -9.69 -3.97
C TRP A 222 -13.93 -8.85 -3.98
N ASP A 223 -13.87 -7.61 -4.45
CA ASP A 223 -15.05 -6.76 -4.56
C ASP A 223 -16.10 -7.28 -5.53
N ARG A 224 -15.69 -7.96 -6.60
CA ARG A 224 -16.61 -8.66 -7.50
C ARG A 224 -17.20 -9.91 -6.85
N ILE A 225 -16.40 -10.69 -6.14
CA ILE A 225 -16.84 -11.93 -5.46
C ILE A 225 -17.84 -11.60 -4.34
N PHE A 226 -17.55 -10.60 -3.52
CA PHE A 226 -18.37 -10.23 -2.36
C PHE A 226 -19.41 -9.16 -2.67
N GLY A 227 -19.48 -8.66 -3.90
CA GLY A 227 -20.48 -7.69 -4.33
C GLY A 227 -20.32 -6.29 -3.73
N THR A 228 -19.08 -5.89 -3.44
CA THR A 228 -18.74 -4.56 -2.90
C THR A 228 -18.16 -3.61 -3.95
N LEU A 229 -18.05 -4.04 -5.22
CA LEU A 229 -17.65 -3.16 -6.32
C LEU A 229 -18.71 -2.08 -6.58
N ALA A 230 -18.30 -0.82 -6.65
CA ALA A 230 -19.17 0.28 -7.02
C ALA A 230 -19.78 0.08 -8.43
N LYS A 231 -21.09 0.30 -8.54
CA LYS A 231 -21.85 0.02 -9.78
C LYS A 231 -21.47 0.95 -10.94
N ASP A 232 -21.10 2.18 -10.62
CA ASP A 232 -20.71 3.25 -11.54
C ASP A 232 -19.19 3.35 -11.75
N TYR A 233 -18.41 2.35 -11.30
CA TYR A 233 -16.94 2.36 -11.40
C TYR A 233 -16.42 2.69 -12.81
N ASN A 234 -16.99 2.06 -13.85
CA ASN A 234 -16.55 2.29 -15.24
C ASN A 234 -16.87 3.72 -15.74
N GLU A 235 -17.96 4.33 -15.25
CA GLU A 235 -18.31 5.72 -15.59
C GLU A 235 -17.34 6.68 -14.90
N LYS A 236 -17.08 6.47 -13.60
CA LYS A 236 -16.11 7.25 -12.83
C LYS A 236 -14.68 7.14 -13.37
N PHE A 237 -14.31 5.98 -13.91
CA PHE A 237 -13.02 5.79 -14.56
C PHE A 237 -12.84 6.73 -15.76
N GLU A 238 -13.88 6.86 -16.60
CA GLU A 238 -13.83 7.76 -17.75
C GLU A 238 -13.91 9.24 -17.35
N GLU A 239 -14.58 9.56 -16.24
CA GLU A 239 -14.65 10.92 -15.69
C GLU A 239 -13.29 11.38 -15.15
N LEU A 240 -12.64 10.57 -14.29
CA LEU A 240 -11.39 10.95 -13.64
C LEU A 240 -10.20 10.96 -14.61
N ARG A 241 -10.28 10.20 -15.71
CA ARG A 241 -9.27 10.13 -16.79
C ARG A 241 -9.33 11.32 -17.76
N LYS A 242 -10.47 12.00 -17.89
CA LYS A 242 -10.57 13.24 -18.69
C LYS A 242 -9.92 14.39 -17.92
#